data_AF-A0A2P6W6X1-F1
#
_entry.id   AF-A0A2P6W6X1-F1
#
_cell.length_a   1.000
_cell.length_b   1.000
_cell.length_c   1.000
_cell.angle_alpha   90.00
_cell.angle_beta   90.00
_cell.angle_gamma   90.00
#
_symmetry.space_group_name_H-M   'P 1'
#
loop_
_entity.id
_entity.type
_entity.pdbx_description
1 polymer ?
#
loop_
_entity_poly.entity_id
_entity_poly.type
_entity_poly.pdbx_seq_one_letter_code
_entity_poly.pdbx_strand_id
1 'polypeptide(L)'
;MLIEKAAEIKKYLVIYWYYFRQYWKTRLVYKADFAVGFIAQLVNLGASLAFLTLLFTQVESINGWTFNEMLFLAGVGGFIKKWTDSLSDH
;
A
#
# COMPACT_ATOMS: atom_id res chain seq x y z
N MET A 1 -44.94 -15.67 -23.44
CA MET A 1 -44.63 -14.23 -23.34
C MET A 1 -43.91 -13.80 -22.05
N LEU A 2 -44.57 -13.68 -20.87
CA LEU A 2 -43.88 -13.15 -19.66
C LEU A 2 -42.81 -14.12 -19.08
N ILE A 3 -43.06 -15.42 -19.17
CA ILE A 3 -42.16 -16.46 -18.65
C ILE A 3 -40.89 -16.58 -19.51
N GLU A 4 -41.00 -16.43 -20.83
CA GLU A 4 -39.85 -16.45 -21.75
C GLU A 4 -38.93 -15.25 -21.55
N LYS A 5 -39.49 -14.05 -21.35
CA LYS A 5 -38.69 -12.85 -21.02
C LYS A 5 -37.90 -13.03 -19.74
N ALA A 6 -38.47 -13.67 -18.72
CA ALA A 6 -37.78 -13.94 -17.46
C ALA A 6 -36.64 -14.96 -17.61
N ALA A 7 -36.80 -15.97 -18.47
CA ALA A 7 -35.75 -16.93 -18.78
C ALA A 7 -34.56 -16.29 -19.53
N GLU A 8 -34.86 -15.41 -20.49
CA GLU A 8 -33.86 -14.60 -21.19
C GLU A 8 -33.12 -13.67 -20.21
N ILE A 9 -33.84 -12.94 -19.35
CA ILE A 9 -33.24 -12.05 -18.34
C ILE A 9 -32.32 -12.83 -17.39
N LYS A 10 -32.72 -14.03 -16.95
CA LYS A 10 -31.86 -14.91 -16.14
C LYS A 10 -30.57 -15.27 -16.88
N LYS A 11 -30.65 -15.59 -18.17
CA LYS A 11 -29.48 -15.94 -18.99
C LYS A 11 -28.52 -14.76 -19.11
N TYR A 12 -29.02 -13.55 -19.36
CA TYR A 12 -28.18 -12.34 -19.39
C TYR A 12 -27.57 -12.02 -18.02
N LEU A 13 -28.32 -12.14 -16.93
CA LEU A 13 -27.80 -11.94 -15.56
C LEU A 13 -26.68 -12.91 -15.21
N VAL A 14 -26.79 -14.18 -15.63
CA VAL A 14 -25.74 -15.18 -15.42
C VAL A 14 -24.48 -14.81 -16.19
N ILE A 15 -24.60 -14.38 -17.46
CA ILE A 15 -23.46 -13.93 -18.26
C ILE A 15 -22.79 -12.70 -17.64
N TYR A 16 -23.58 -11.70 -17.24
CA TYR A 16 -23.07 -10.51 -16.54
C TYR A 16 -22.37 -10.86 -15.22
N TRP A 17 -22.89 -11.84 -14.48
CA TRP A 17 -22.27 -12.33 -13.25
C TRP A 17 -20.90 -12.98 -13.49
N TYR A 18 -20.76 -13.77 -14.57
CA TYR A 18 -19.46 -14.34 -14.96
C TYR A 18 -18.46 -13.24 -15.34
N TYR A 19 -18.87 -12.27 -16.15
CA TYR A 19 -18.03 -11.13 -16.50
C TYR A 19 -17.63 -10.30 -15.26
N PHE A 20 -18.58 -10.05 -14.36
CA PHE A 20 -18.32 -9.35 -13.10
C PHE A 20 -17.29 -10.09 -12.25
N ARG A 21 -17.45 -11.41 -12.07
CA ARG A 21 -16.52 -12.23 -11.30
C ARG A 21 -15.12 -12.26 -11.91
N GLN A 22 -15.02 -12.28 -13.24
CA GLN A 22 -13.74 -12.27 -13.95
C GLN A 22 -13.05 -10.90 -13.85
N TYR A 23 -13.81 -9.82 -13.99
CA TYR A 23 -13.33 -8.45 -13.78
C TYR A 23 -12.84 -8.21 -12.34
N TRP A 24 -13.57 -8.74 -11.35
CA TRP A 24 -13.20 -8.67 -9.94
C TRP A 24 -11.92 -9.44 -9.64
N LYS A 25 -11.71 -10.62 -10.23
CA LYS A 25 -10.46 -11.37 -10.07
C LYS A 25 -9.26 -10.58 -10.57
N THR A 26 -9.33 -9.95 -11.74
CA THR A 26 -8.23 -9.16 -12.31
C THR A 26 -7.91 -7.94 -11.44
N ARG A 27 -8.93 -7.26 -10.92
CA ARG A 27 -8.77 -6.12 -10.02
C ARG A 27 -8.26 -6.54 -8.64
N LEU A 28 -8.63 -7.72 -8.13
CA LEU A 28 -8.18 -8.23 -6.85
C LEU A 28 -6.73 -8.69 -6.89
N VAL A 29 -6.24 -9.29 -7.97
CA VAL A 29 -4.81 -9.60 -8.12
C VAL A 29 -4.00 -8.29 -8.06
N TYR A 30 -4.37 -7.29 -8.86
CA TYR A 30 -3.70 -5.99 -8.85
C TYR A 30 -3.85 -5.21 -7.52
N LYS A 31 -4.99 -5.34 -6.84
CA LYS A 31 -5.22 -4.75 -5.51
C LYS A 31 -4.53 -5.53 -4.40
N ALA A 32 -4.33 -6.83 -4.54
CA ALA A 32 -3.58 -7.63 -3.59
C ALA A 32 -2.10 -7.28 -3.66
N ASP A 33 -1.53 -7.15 -4.87
CA ASP A 33 -0.17 -6.63 -5.07
C ASP A 33 -0.02 -5.22 -4.48
N PHE A 34 -1.00 -4.33 -4.73
CA PHE A 34 -1.03 -3.01 -4.10
C PHE A 34 -1.16 -3.09 -2.58
N ALA A 35 -2.03 -3.96 -2.04
CA ALA A 35 -2.25 -4.09 -0.61
C ALA A 35 -1.02 -4.65 0.11
N VAL A 36 -0.34 -5.63 -0.49
CA VAL A 36 0.93 -6.17 0.01
C VAL A 36 2.00 -5.08 -0.02
N GLY A 37 2.13 -4.34 -1.12
CA GLY A 37 3.07 -3.21 -1.21
C GLY A 37 2.75 -2.10 -0.19
N PHE A 38 1.47 -1.78 0.00
CA PHE A 38 1.00 -0.80 0.97
C PHE A 38 1.26 -1.25 2.41
N ILE A 39 0.97 -2.50 2.75
CA ILE A 39 1.24 -3.08 4.07
C ILE A 39 2.76 -3.12 4.31
N ALA A 40 3.56 -3.55 3.33
CA ALA A 40 5.01 -3.55 3.44
C ALA A 40 5.55 -2.14 3.70
N GLN A 41 4.99 -1.12 3.02
CA GLN A 41 5.34 0.27 3.24
C GLN A 41 4.92 0.76 4.64
N LEU A 42 3.73 0.39 5.12
CA LEU A 42 3.28 0.72 6.48
C LEU A 42 4.16 0.07 7.55
N VAL A 43 4.55 -1.19 7.37
CA VAL A 43 5.47 -1.88 8.28
C VAL A 43 6.83 -1.19 8.29
N ASN A 44 7.33 -0.76 7.14
CA ASN A 44 8.60 -0.04 7.04
C ASN A 44 8.57 1.30 7.79
N LEU A 45 7.47 2.05 7.65
CA LEU A 45 7.21 3.28 8.40
C LEU A 45 7.12 3.01 9.91
N GLY A 46 6.39 1.98 10.32
CA GLY A 46 6.25 1.57 11.71
C GLY A 46 7.57 1.14 12.34
N ALA A 47 8.38 0.37 11.60
CA ALA A 47 9.71 -0.06 12.04
C ALA A 47 10.68 1.12 12.18
N SER A 48 10.66 2.06 11.23
CA SER A 48 11.48 3.28 11.30
C SER A 48 11.11 4.13 12.52
N LEU A 49 9.81 4.29 12.79
CA LEU A 49 9.32 4.98 13.98
C LEU A 49 9.72 4.25 15.27
N ALA A 50 9.54 2.93 15.33
CA ALA A 50 9.89 2.12 16.50
C ALA A 50 11.39 2.17 16.79
N PHE A 51 12.23 2.09 15.75
CA PHE A 51 13.68 2.24 15.87
C PHE A 51 14.07 3.60 16.43
N LEU A 52 13.45 4.67 15.94
CA LEU A 52 13.73 6.04 16.38
C LEU A 52 13.30 6.26 17.84
N THR A 53 12.12 5.77 18.22
CA THR A 53 11.65 5.80 19.62
C THR A 53 12.58 5.01 20.54
N LEU A 54 13.06 3.84 20.11
CA LEU A 54 14.00 3.02 20.88
C LEU A 54 15.35 3.75 21.08
N LEU A 55 15.87 4.42 20.05
CA LEU A 55 17.08 5.22 20.13
C LEU A 55 16.94 6.38 21.13
N PHE A 56 15.84 7.13 21.07
CA PHE A 56 15.60 8.27 21.95
C PHE A 56 15.17 7.88 23.37
N THR A 57 14.90 6.60 23.63
CA THR A 57 14.65 6.12 25.00
C THR A 57 15.94 6.15 25.85
N GLN A 58 17.11 6.00 25.23
CA GLN A 58 18.41 6.00 25.92
C GLN A 58 19.18 7.32 25.77
N VAL A 59 18.77 8.20 24.85
CA VAL A 59 19.48 9.44 24.53
C VAL A 59 18.48 10.60 24.42
N GLU A 60 18.56 11.58 25.32
CA GLU A 60 17.66 12.76 25.33
C GLU A 60 17.85 13.67 24.11
N SER A 61 19.07 13.75 23.57
CA SER A 61 19.36 14.43 22.30
C SER A 61 20.59 13.84 21.62
N ILE A 62 20.48 13.56 20.32
CA ILE A 62 21.63 13.12 19.51
C ILE A 62 22.17 14.35 18.81
N ASN A 63 23.36 14.82 19.19
CA ASN A 63 23.99 16.01 18.59
C ASN A 63 23.09 17.28 18.61
N GLY A 64 22.27 17.45 19.65
CA GLY A 64 21.36 18.59 19.79
C GLY A 64 20.06 18.50 18.98
N TRP A 65 19.84 17.41 18.23
CA TRP A 65 18.60 17.17 17.51
C TRP A 65 17.56 16.48 18.40
N THR A 66 16.34 17.02 18.37
CA THR A 66 15.18 16.50 19.09
C THR A 66 14.50 15.35 18.35
N PHE A 67 13.68 14.58 19.06
CA PHE A 67 12.94 13.45 18.49
C PHE A 67 12.18 13.80 17.21
N ASN A 68 11.51 14.96 17.17
CA ASN A 68 10.70 15.39 16.03
C ASN A 68 11.53 15.65 14.77
N GLU A 69 12.72 16.24 14.93
CA GLU A 69 13.60 16.53 13.80
C GLU A 69 14.22 15.25 13.23
N MET A 70 14.58 14.32 14.09
CA MET A 70 15.06 13.01 13.67
C MET A 70 13.94 12.19 13.01
N LEU A 71 12.70 12.26 13.52
CA LEU A 71 11.55 11.63 12.89
C LEU A 71 11.31 12.18 11.48
N PHE A 72 11.44 13.50 11.31
CA PHE A 72 11.36 14.13 10.00
C PHE A 72 12.44 13.61 9.06
N LEU A 73 13.69 13.54 9.51
CA LEU A 73 14.81 13.01 8.73
C LEU A 73 14.67 11.52 8.42
N ALA A 74 14.15 10.71 9.34
CA ALA A 74 13.92 9.28 9.09
C ALA A 74 12.84 9.05 8.01
N GLY A 75 11.75 9.82 8.06
CA GLY A 75 10.69 9.77 7.06
C GLY A 75 11.14 10.30 5.69
N VAL A 76 11.76 11.49 5.67
CA VAL A 76 12.21 12.15 4.44
C VAL A 76 13.47 11.49 3.86
N GLY A 77 14.37 11.02 4.70
CA GLY A 77 15.61 10.34 4.27
C GLY A 77 15.36 9.05 3.51
N GLY A 78 14.35 8.25 3.91
CA GLY A 78 13.92 7.08 3.14
C GLY A 78 13.41 7.44 1.74
N PHE A 79 12.70 8.56 1.62
CA PHE A 79 12.24 9.10 0.34
C PHE A 79 13.41 9.60 -0.53
N ILE A 80 14.33 10.38 0.05
CA ILE A 80 15.52 10.91 -0.64
C ILE A 80 16.41 9.78 -1.13
N LYS A 81 16.61 8.73 -0.32
CA LYS A 81 17.40 7.56 -0.71
C LYS A 81 16.79 6.89 -1.95
N LYS A 82 15.49 6.62 -1.93
CA LYS A 82 14.79 6.00 -3.06
C LYS A 82 14.88 6.86 -4.33
N TRP A 83 14.79 8.18 -4.20
CA TRP A 83 14.96 9.11 -5.32
C TRP A 83 16.40 9.15 -5.86
N THR A 84 17.38 9.07 -4.97
CA THR A 84 18.80 9.00 -5.34
C THR A 84 19.13 7.68 -6.04
N ASP A 85 18.66 6.55 -5.50
CA ASP A 85 18.83 5.23 -6.12
C ASP A 85 18.21 5.22 -7.53
N SER A 86 17.05 5.86 -7.71
CA SER A 86 16.39 6.02 -9.01
C SER A 86 17.18 6.86 -10.04
N LEU A 87 18.04 7.77 -9.60
CA LEU A 87 18.88 8.58 -10.49
C LEU A 87 20.22 7.90 -10.79
N SER A 88 20.67 7.00 -9.90
CA SER A 88 21.91 6.24 -10.06
C SER A 88 21.78 5.04 -10.99
N ASP A 89 20.56 4.55 -11.24
CA ASP A 89 20.25 3.43 -12.14
C ASP A 89 20.11 3.85 -13.64
N HIS A 90 20.44 5.10 -13.97
CA HIS A 90 20.48 5.66 -15.33
C HIS A 90 21.87 6.23 -15.65
#